data_AF-A0A0C2MGT2-F1
#
_entry.id   AF-A0A0C2MGT2-F1
#
_cell.length_a   1.000
_cell.length_b   1.000
_cell.length_c   1.000
_cell.angle_alpha   90.00
_cell.angle_beta   90.00
_cell.angle_gamma   90.00
#
_symmetry.space_group_name_H-M   'P 1'
#
loop_
_entity.id
_entity.type
_entity.pdbx_description
1 polymer ?
#
loop_
_entity_poly.entity_id
_entity_poly.type
_entity_poly.pdbx_seq_one_letter_code
_entity_poly.pdbx_strand_id
1 'polypeptide(L)'
;MKDVKCQSDDFYIWLVPRTYGDCYQGEEIYYTRKKSSAMCFDDREHIMPTIKTCPCCLEDFHWYHYINSSKQNYYSKDNVCIWDPLSGMSEPNKTCRDGGRAVKYLNG
;
A
#
# COMPACT_ATOMS: atom_id res chain seq x y z
N MET A 1 35.16 25.77 -9.27
CA MET A 1 33.84 25.67 -8.60
C MET A 1 34.06 24.86 -7.34
N LYS A 2 33.68 25.34 -6.15
CA LYS A 2 33.77 24.53 -4.92
C LYS A 2 32.61 23.55 -4.97
N ASP A 3 32.88 22.25 -4.86
CA ASP A 3 31.83 21.24 -4.70
C ASP A 3 31.26 21.37 -3.28
N VAL A 4 30.19 22.15 -3.15
CA VAL A 4 29.48 22.35 -1.88
C VAL A 4 28.59 21.14 -1.63
N LYS A 5 28.71 20.51 -0.46
CA LYS A 5 27.82 19.42 -0.05
C LYS A 5 26.41 19.94 0.25
N CYS A 6 25.40 19.21 -0.20
CA CYS A 6 24.00 19.58 0.03
C CYS A 6 23.67 19.63 1.52
N GLN A 7 22.85 20.62 1.90
CA GLN A 7 22.30 20.77 3.24
C GLN A 7 20.85 20.26 3.27
N SER A 8 20.26 20.10 4.46
CA SER A 8 18.90 19.56 4.61
C SER A 8 17.83 20.37 3.87
N ASP A 9 18.01 21.68 3.74
CA ASP A 9 17.13 22.60 3.04
C ASP A 9 17.26 22.54 1.51
N ASP A 10 18.31 21.90 0.98
CA ASP A 10 18.45 21.60 -0.45
C ASP A 10 17.59 20.42 -0.90
N PHE A 11 16.92 19.74 0.04
CA PHE A 11 16.05 18.59 -0.23
C PHE A 11 14.57 18.94 -0.02
N TYR A 12 13.69 18.13 -0.61
CA TYR A 12 12.26 18.15 -0.35
C TYR A 12 11.74 16.72 -0.15
N ILE A 13 10.65 16.59 0.61
CA ILE A 13 9.97 15.32 0.80
C ILE A 13 9.20 14.98 -0.47
N TRP A 14 9.47 13.80 -1.02
CA TRP A 14 8.81 13.24 -2.18
C TRP A 14 8.08 11.96 -1.79
N LEU A 15 6.74 12.04 -1.80
CA LEU A 15 5.86 10.89 -1.65
C LEU A 15 5.86 10.08 -2.96
N VAL A 16 5.99 8.76 -2.85
CA VAL A 16 5.96 7.86 -4.02
C VAL A 16 4.53 7.82 -4.58
N PRO A 17 4.27 8.35 -5.79
CA PRO A 17 2.92 8.38 -6.35
C PRO A 17 2.47 6.96 -6.70
N ARG A 18 1.22 6.62 -6.36
CA ARG A 18 0.58 5.36 -6.77
C ARG A 18 -0.74 5.63 -7.48
N THR A 19 -1.26 4.62 -8.18
CA THR A 19 -2.48 4.71 -8.99
C THR A 19 -3.75 4.82 -8.15
N TYR A 20 -3.74 4.31 -6.90
CA TYR A 20 -4.93 4.18 -6.05
C TYR A 20 -4.67 4.73 -4.63
N GLY A 21 -4.30 6.01 -4.54
CA GLY A 21 -3.97 6.67 -3.28
C GLY A 21 -2.49 6.58 -2.92
N ASP A 22 -2.14 6.90 -1.67
CA ASP A 22 -0.74 6.97 -1.22
C ASP A 22 -0.27 5.71 -0.48
N CYS A 23 -1.22 4.83 -0.12
CA CYS A 23 -0.99 3.59 0.61
C CYS A 23 -0.78 2.41 -0.35
N TYR A 24 0.27 1.63 -0.12
CA TYR A 24 0.54 0.39 -0.85
C TYR A 24 1.07 -0.66 0.12
N GLN A 25 0.42 -1.83 0.16
CA GLN A 25 0.75 -2.90 1.11
C GLN A 25 0.75 -2.40 2.56
N GLY A 26 -0.20 -1.53 2.91
CA GLY A 26 -0.29 -0.94 4.23
C GLY A 26 0.77 0.13 4.55
N GLU A 27 1.45 0.72 3.57
CA GLU A 27 2.52 1.71 3.81
C GLU A 27 2.48 2.91 2.83
N GLU A 28 2.70 4.11 3.36
CA GLU A 28 3.10 5.31 2.58
C GLU A 28 4.62 5.45 2.64
N ILE A 29 5.27 5.61 1.49
CA ILE A 29 6.73 5.71 1.39
C ILE A 29 7.12 7.12 0.96
N TYR A 30 7.97 7.76 1.76
CA TYR A 30 8.50 9.10 1.53
C TYR A 30 10.02 9.06 1.38
N TYR A 31 10.54 9.73 0.35
CA TYR A 31 11.97 9.93 0.16
C TYR A 31 12.34 11.40 0.25
N THR A 32 13.60 11.70 0.55
CA THR A 32 14.16 13.05 0.42
C THR A 32 14.86 13.19 -0.93
N ARG A 33 14.32 14.01 -1.84
CA ARG A 33 14.93 14.28 -3.15
C ARG A 33 15.57 15.65 -3.17
N LYS A 34 16.72 15.77 -3.86
CA LYS A 34 17.42 17.04 -4.06
C LYS A 34 16.56 17.97 -4.93
N LYS A 35 16.44 19.24 -4.53
CA LYS A 35 15.77 20.28 -5.33
C LYS A 35 16.57 20.52 -6.62
N SER A 36 15.88 20.69 -7.74
CA SER A 36 16.53 20.99 -9.02
C SER A 36 17.28 22.33 -9.01
N SER A 37 16.86 23.27 -8.16
CA SER A 37 17.52 24.57 -7.97
C SER A 37 18.75 24.53 -7.06
N ALA A 38 19.00 23.42 -6.36
CA ALA A 38 20.11 23.31 -5.41
C ALA A 38 21.44 23.08 -6.14
N MET A 39 22.36 24.04 -6.01
CA MET A 39 23.70 23.97 -6.60
C MET A 39 24.71 23.36 -5.61
N CYS A 40 24.47 22.09 -5.28
CA CYS A 40 25.27 21.30 -4.35
C CYS A 40 25.48 19.85 -4.84
N PHE A 41 26.43 19.13 -4.28
CA PHE A 41 26.65 17.70 -4.52
C PHE A 41 26.00 16.87 -3.41
N ASP A 42 25.15 15.91 -3.78
CA ASP A 42 24.55 14.94 -2.87
C ASP A 42 25.52 13.75 -2.75
N ASP A 43 26.18 13.62 -1.61
CA ASP A 43 27.19 12.59 -1.33
C ASP A 43 26.63 11.40 -0.53
N ARG A 44 25.30 11.27 -0.43
CA ARG A 44 24.66 10.17 0.27
C ARG A 44 24.77 8.88 -0.54
N GLU A 45 25.45 7.88 0.02
CA GLU A 45 25.54 6.54 -0.57
C GLU A 45 24.23 5.75 -0.46
N HIS A 46 23.46 5.99 0.61
CA HIS A 46 22.19 5.32 0.89
C HIS A 46 21.12 6.34 1.31
N ILE A 47 19.93 6.23 0.70
CA ILE A 47 18.77 7.05 1.03
C ILE A 47 17.75 6.16 1.73
N MET A 48 17.58 6.39 3.04
CA MET A 48 16.57 5.70 3.83
C MET A 48 15.19 6.35 3.60
N PRO A 49 14.16 5.60 3.19
CA PRO A 49 12.81 6.11 3.16
C PRO A 49 12.27 6.35 4.58
N THR A 50 11.35 7.30 4.70
CA THR A 50 10.43 7.38 5.84
C THR A 50 9.17 6.60 5.48
N ILE A 51 8.80 5.66 6.34
CA ILE A 51 7.64 4.78 6.14
C ILE A 51 6.58 5.17 7.16
N LYS A 52 5.36 5.43 6.69
CA LYS A 52 4.19 5.65 7.54
C LYS A 52 3.20 4.51 7.31
N THR A 53 2.78 3.86 8.38
CA THR A 53 1.80 2.77 8.32
C THR A 53 0.44 3.31 7.90
N CYS A 54 -0.21 2.59 7.01
CA CYS A 54 -1.57 2.84 6.60
C CYS A 54 -2.54 1.91 7.29
N PRO A 55 -3.78 2.39 7.43
CA PRO A 55 -4.95 1.61 7.14
C PRO A 55 -4.83 0.40 6.24
N CYS A 56 -5.32 -0.76 6.70
CA CYS A 56 -5.58 -1.88 5.79
C CYS A 56 -6.80 -1.56 4.91
N CYS A 57 -6.62 -1.65 3.59
CA CYS A 57 -7.71 -1.61 2.62
C CYS A 57 -7.86 -2.96 1.89
N LEU A 58 -8.86 -3.10 1.01
CA LEU A 58 -9.08 -4.38 0.32
C LEU A 58 -7.99 -4.66 -0.69
N GLU A 59 -7.46 -3.60 -1.29
CA GLU A 59 -6.37 -3.60 -2.25
C GLU A 59 -5.11 -4.25 -1.68
N ASP A 60 -4.90 -4.19 -0.35
CA ASP A 60 -3.77 -4.81 0.32
C ASP A 60 -3.86 -6.35 0.36
N PHE A 61 -5.04 -6.92 0.10
CA PHE A 61 -5.19 -8.36 0.05
C PHE A 61 -4.85 -8.91 -1.33
N HIS A 62 -3.91 -9.86 -1.39
CA HIS A 62 -3.43 -10.48 -2.63
C HIS A 62 -4.52 -11.00 -3.58
N TRP A 63 -5.72 -11.30 -3.09
CA TRP A 63 -6.84 -11.81 -3.88
C TRP A 63 -7.70 -10.72 -4.54
N TYR A 64 -7.50 -9.43 -4.21
CA TYR A 64 -8.32 -8.32 -4.69
C TYR A 64 -8.10 -7.99 -6.18
N HIS A 65 -6.85 -8.03 -6.65
CA HIS A 65 -6.51 -7.67 -8.03
C HIS A 65 -6.69 -8.79 -9.05
N TYR A 66 -7.00 -9.99 -8.60
CA TYR A 66 -7.29 -11.09 -9.49
C TYR A 66 -8.80 -11.24 -9.61
N ILE A 67 -9.38 -10.68 -10.67
CA ILE A 67 -10.77 -10.93 -11.08
C ILE A 67 -11.03 -12.46 -11.23
N ASN A 68 -9.98 -13.24 -11.51
CA ASN A 68 -10.01 -14.71 -11.59
C ASN A 68 -9.40 -15.44 -10.37
N SER A 69 -8.89 -14.72 -9.36
CA SER A 69 -8.21 -15.32 -8.17
C SER A 69 -8.54 -14.63 -6.84
N SER A 70 -9.61 -13.82 -6.78
CA SER A 70 -10.51 -13.86 -5.63
C SER A 70 -10.66 -15.34 -5.24
N LYS A 71 -10.53 -15.73 -3.97
CA LYS A 71 -10.67 -17.16 -3.56
C LYS A 71 -11.74 -17.79 -4.44
N GLN A 72 -11.48 -18.93 -5.09
CA GLN A 72 -12.23 -19.56 -6.22
C GLN A 72 -13.78 -19.43 -6.23
N ASN A 73 -14.38 -19.04 -5.12
CA ASN A 73 -15.79 -18.91 -4.83
C ASN A 73 -16.23 -17.50 -4.41
N TYR A 74 -15.44 -16.44 -4.67
CA TYR A 74 -15.77 -15.07 -4.29
C TYR A 74 -15.51 -14.14 -5.47
N TYR A 75 -16.32 -13.11 -5.63
CA TYR A 75 -16.07 -11.99 -6.54
C TYR A 75 -16.12 -10.67 -5.77
N SER A 76 -15.42 -9.66 -6.28
CA SER A 76 -15.44 -8.32 -5.70
C SER A 76 -16.67 -7.55 -6.20
N LYS A 77 -17.45 -6.98 -5.28
CA LYS A 77 -18.53 -6.05 -5.59
C LYS A 77 -18.60 -4.99 -4.49
N ASP A 78 -18.61 -3.72 -4.89
CA ASP A 78 -18.70 -2.57 -3.97
C ASP A 78 -17.67 -2.63 -2.83
N ASN A 79 -16.43 -3.03 -3.15
CA ASN A 79 -15.37 -3.19 -2.16
C ASN A 79 -15.78 -4.21 -1.05
N VAL A 80 -16.50 -5.26 -1.42
CA VAL A 80 -16.83 -6.38 -0.54
C VAL A 80 -16.63 -7.69 -1.29
N CYS A 81 -16.05 -8.67 -0.62
CA CYS A 81 -16.03 -10.05 -1.11
C CYS A 81 -17.42 -10.66 -1.01
N ILE A 82 -18.03 -10.98 -2.14
CA ILE A 82 -19.31 -11.69 -2.20
C ILE A 82 -19.07 -13.11 -2.68
N TRP A 83 -19.65 -14.09 -1.99
CA TRP A 83 -19.59 -15.48 -2.41
C TRP A 83 -20.26 -15.66 -3.78
N ASP A 84 -19.59 -16.36 -4.70
CA ASP A 84 -20.12 -16.75 -6.00
C ASP A 84 -20.97 -18.04 -5.85
N PRO A 85 -22.31 -17.95 -5.99
CA PRO A 85 -23.18 -19.12 -5.91
C PRO A 85 -22.94 -20.15 -7.03
N LEU A 86 -22.29 -19.74 -8.12
CA LEU A 86 -22.04 -20.57 -9.29
C LEU A 86 -20.71 -21.35 -9.21
N SER A 87 -19.93 -21.18 -8.14
CA SER A 87 -18.63 -21.83 -8.02
C SER A 87 -18.69 -23.35 -7.80
N GLY A 88 -19.88 -23.90 -7.55
CA GLY A 88 -20.09 -25.33 -7.32
C GLY A 88 -19.48 -25.86 -6.01
N MET A 89 -18.92 -24.99 -5.17
CA MET A 89 -18.41 -25.34 -3.85
C MET A 89 -19.49 -25.20 -2.77
N SER A 90 -19.36 -25.98 -1.69
CA SER A 90 -20.19 -25.80 -0.50
C SER A 90 -19.90 -24.45 0.14
N GLU A 91 -20.94 -23.79 0.67
CA GLU A 91 -20.77 -22.54 1.40
C GLU A 91 -19.74 -22.74 2.52
N PRO A 92 -18.70 -21.88 2.61
CA PRO A 92 -17.62 -22.11 3.53
C PRO A 92 -18.12 -21.75 4.93
N ASN A 93 -17.67 -22.49 5.93
CA ASN A 93 -17.97 -22.13 7.31
C ASN A 93 -17.26 -20.80 7.62
N LYS A 94 -18.01 -19.70 7.68
CA LYS A 94 -17.52 -18.32 7.89
C LYS A 94 -17.18 -18.06 9.36
N THR A 95 -16.57 -19.01 10.04
CA THR A 95 -16.05 -18.85 11.40
C THR A 95 -14.63 -18.33 11.33
N CYS A 96 -14.35 -17.20 11.97
CA CYS A 96 -12.97 -16.80 12.19
C CYS A 96 -12.26 -17.82 13.09
N ARG A 97 -10.95 -17.95 12.92
CA ARG A 97 -10.12 -18.72 13.84
C ARG A 97 -10.31 -18.19 15.26
N ASP A 98 -10.36 -19.09 16.24
CA ASP A 98 -10.44 -18.78 17.67
C ASP A 98 -11.69 -17.97 18.09
N GLY A 99 -12.79 -18.09 17.34
CA GLY A 99 -14.04 -17.39 17.65
C GLY A 99 -13.99 -15.89 17.37
N GLY A 100 -13.03 -15.44 16.55
CA GLY A 100 -12.96 -14.05 16.10
C GLY A 100 -14.26 -13.58 15.43
N ARG A 101 -14.47 -12.26 15.42
CA ARG A 101 -15.60 -11.65 14.71
C ARG A 101 -15.12 -11.16 13.35
N ALA A 102 -15.84 -11.52 12.29
CA ALA A 102 -15.61 -10.98 10.96
C ALA A 102 -15.72 -9.45 11.01
N VAL A 103 -14.69 -8.77 10.49
CA VAL A 103 -14.66 -7.31 10.50
C VAL A 103 -15.66 -6.82 9.44
N LYS A 104 -16.70 -6.09 9.86
CA LYS A 104 -17.74 -5.56 8.95
C LYS A 104 -17.24 -4.41 8.08
N TYR A 105 -16.21 -3.72 8.55
CA TYR A 105 -15.54 -2.61 7.90
C TYR A 105 -14.06 -2.83 8.13
N LEU A 106 -13.24 -2.85 7.07
CA LEU A 106 -11.80 -2.83 7.29
C LEU A 106 -11.49 -1.52 7.98
N ASN A 107 -11.11 -1.61 9.25
CA ASN A 107 -10.58 -0.45 9.95
C ASN A 107 -9.26 -0.18 9.28
N GLY A 108 -9.19 0.97 8.65
CA GLY A 108 -7.92 1.57 8.46
C GLY A 108 -7.18 1.70 9.78
#